data_AF-A0A7C7SZ09-F1
#
_entry.id   AF-A0A7C7SZ09-F1
#
_cell.length_a   1.000
_cell.length_b   1.000
_cell.length_c   1.000
_cell.angle_alpha   90.00
_cell.angle_beta   90.00
_cell.angle_gamma   90.00
#
_symmetry.space_group_name_H-M   'P 1'
#
loop_
_entity.id
_entity.type
_entity.pdbx_description
1 polymer ?
#
loop_
_entity_poly.entity_id
_entity_poly.type
_entity_poly.pdbx_seq_one_letter_code
_entity_poly.pdbx_strand_id
1 'polypeptide(L)'
;MPILIVFLFLFSSTVLAEALPATNFQVTHNFINKMAKDHHFNKDELHLIFSKVNLIVADKNPKPSKKRKKSKPLSWDKYRALFITDKRINNGVQFWEDNLSTLKRAEKKYNVPQEIIVAILGIETNYGNNKGTHPTLETLARLSFGKHRRKKFYQKELEEFLLMSRENGLPPLAIKGSYAGALGYAQFISSSYRYYAVDFDSDQKVDLFNSAADAIGSIANYFDKHQWHDFGPYTRPINLSSAQNNHAKSSTNKPKKNALYWRNKGFQIDSDINNKTKLAFIRLPQDHHFETWLTFWNFYVLTRYNHDNRYAMTAVQLSEKIKQKFTQNHP
;
A
#
# COMPACT_ATOMS: atom_id res chain seq x y z
N MET A 1 51.04 45.09 21.70
CA MET A 1 51.05 44.05 20.64
C MET A 1 49.63 43.56 20.43
N PRO A 2 48.93 43.93 19.34
CA PRO A 2 47.65 43.29 19.03
C PRO A 2 47.93 41.96 18.32
N ILE A 3 47.36 40.88 18.85
CA ILE A 3 47.47 39.52 18.32
C ILE A 3 46.56 39.39 17.09
N LEU A 4 47.17 39.07 15.96
CA LEU A 4 46.50 38.79 14.69
C LEU A 4 45.88 37.38 14.76
N ILE A 5 44.55 37.28 14.87
CA ILE A 5 43.84 35.99 14.77
C ILE A 5 43.58 35.71 13.29
N VAL A 6 44.36 34.79 12.72
CA VAL A 6 44.15 34.25 11.38
C VAL A 6 43.00 33.25 11.45
N PHE A 7 41.84 33.61 10.89
CA PHE A 7 40.74 32.68 10.66
C PHE A 7 41.07 31.78 9.47
N LEU A 8 41.43 30.52 9.75
CA LEU A 8 41.53 29.48 8.74
C LEU A 8 40.11 29.07 8.31
N PHE A 9 39.66 29.56 7.15
CA PHE A 9 38.44 29.07 6.51
C PHE A 9 38.69 27.66 5.96
N LEU A 10 38.26 26.64 6.71
CA LEU A 10 38.11 25.28 6.20
C LEU A 10 36.95 25.24 5.21
N PHE A 11 37.25 25.34 3.93
CA PHE A 11 36.30 25.04 2.86
C PHE A 11 36.01 23.53 2.87
N SER A 12 34.90 23.13 3.47
CA SER A 12 34.35 21.79 3.25
C SER A 12 33.76 21.75 1.84
N SER A 13 34.45 21.12 0.89
CA SER A 13 33.90 20.80 -0.42
C SER A 13 32.74 19.82 -0.24
N THR A 14 31.52 20.34 -0.31
CA THR A 14 30.33 19.52 -0.44
C THR A 14 30.35 18.93 -1.84
N VAL A 15 30.74 17.66 -1.95
CA VAL A 15 30.53 16.89 -3.18
C VAL A 15 29.02 16.69 -3.31
N LEU A 16 28.36 17.59 -4.05
CA LEU A 16 26.98 17.40 -4.47
C LEU A 16 26.94 16.23 -5.45
N ALA A 17 26.07 15.26 -5.18
CA ALA A 17 25.83 14.17 -6.10
C ALA A 17 25.21 14.73 -7.39
N GLU A 18 25.90 14.55 -8.51
CA GLU A 18 25.46 15.04 -9.82
C GLU A 18 24.17 14.33 -10.24
N ALA A 19 23.17 15.11 -10.67
CA ALA A 19 21.93 14.60 -11.23
C ALA A 19 21.95 14.81 -12.75
N LEU A 20 21.80 13.74 -13.50
CA LEU A 20 21.81 13.75 -14.97
C LEU A 20 20.48 13.23 -15.52
N PRO A 21 20.09 13.63 -16.74
CA PRO A 21 18.96 13.03 -17.43
C PRO A 21 19.08 11.50 -17.48
N ALA A 22 17.96 10.79 -17.33
CA ALA A 22 17.94 9.33 -17.28
C ALA A 22 18.49 8.72 -18.57
N THR A 23 18.34 9.42 -19.70
CA THR A 23 18.91 9.07 -21.00
C THR A 23 20.43 9.06 -21.05
N ASN A 24 21.14 9.56 -20.03
CA ASN A 24 22.60 9.45 -19.96
C ASN A 24 23.05 8.06 -19.46
N PHE A 25 22.12 7.19 -19.05
CA PHE A 25 22.42 5.90 -18.46
C PHE A 25 22.01 4.74 -19.37
N GLN A 26 22.95 3.81 -19.62
CA GLN A 26 22.71 2.64 -20.49
C GLN A 26 21.52 1.79 -20.04
N VAL A 27 21.25 1.71 -18.73
CA VAL A 27 20.10 0.97 -18.19
C VAL A 27 18.76 1.54 -18.69
N THR A 28 18.68 2.85 -18.88
CA THR A 28 17.50 3.53 -19.43
C THR A 28 17.34 3.19 -20.90
N HIS A 29 18.41 3.22 -21.70
CA HIS A 29 18.36 2.81 -23.10
C HIS A 29 17.93 1.34 -23.27
N ASN A 30 18.44 0.46 -22.42
CA ASN A 30 18.04 -0.96 -22.43
C ASN A 30 16.55 -1.11 -22.11
N PHE A 31 16.04 -0.33 -21.15
CA PHE A 31 14.61 -0.31 -20.82
C PHE A 31 13.76 0.25 -21.97
N ILE A 32 14.15 1.37 -22.60
CA ILE A 32 13.45 1.94 -23.76
C ILE A 32 13.42 0.93 -24.92
N ASN A 33 14.54 0.28 -25.22
CA ASN A 33 14.61 -0.77 -26.24
C ASN A 33 13.68 -1.94 -25.93
N LYS A 34 13.60 -2.37 -24.67
CA LYS A 34 12.64 -3.38 -24.23
C LYS A 34 11.19 -2.91 -24.46
N MET A 35 10.83 -1.70 -24.04
CA MET A 35 9.47 -1.17 -24.21
C MET A 35 9.08 -1.03 -25.68
N ALA A 36 10.01 -0.63 -26.55
CA ALA A 36 9.77 -0.57 -27.99
C ALA A 36 9.63 -1.96 -28.62
N LYS A 37 10.46 -2.92 -28.22
CA LYS A 37 10.44 -4.29 -28.75
C LYS A 37 9.21 -5.06 -28.30
N ASP A 38 8.95 -5.08 -27.00
CA ASP A 38 7.95 -5.97 -26.40
C ASP A 38 6.54 -5.35 -26.42
N HIS A 39 6.45 -4.02 -26.39
CA HIS A 39 5.19 -3.29 -26.20
C HIS A 39 4.93 -2.22 -27.27
N HIS A 40 5.75 -2.17 -28.32
CA HIS A 40 5.60 -1.27 -29.47
C HIS A 40 5.52 0.22 -29.11
N PHE A 41 6.22 0.66 -28.06
CA PHE A 41 6.38 2.10 -27.81
C PHE A 41 7.28 2.76 -28.86
N ASN A 42 6.98 4.02 -29.21
CA ASN A 42 7.87 4.85 -29.99
C ASN A 42 9.13 5.16 -29.17
N LYS A 43 10.31 4.83 -29.71
CA LYS A 43 11.59 5.03 -29.01
C LYS A 43 11.88 6.51 -28.78
N ASP A 44 11.70 7.36 -29.79
CA ASP A 44 12.02 8.78 -29.72
C ASP A 44 11.15 9.49 -28.69
N GLU A 45 9.87 9.11 -28.62
CA GLU A 45 8.95 9.60 -27.58
C GLU A 45 9.43 9.20 -26.18
N LEU A 46 9.78 7.92 -25.97
CA LEU A 46 10.31 7.48 -24.67
C LEU A 46 11.64 8.16 -24.34
N HIS A 47 12.51 8.37 -25.32
CA HIS A 47 13.74 9.13 -25.13
C HIS A 47 13.45 10.56 -24.67
N LEU A 48 12.49 11.24 -25.30
CA LEU A 48 12.08 12.57 -24.89
C LEU A 48 11.52 12.57 -23.47
N ILE A 49 10.64 11.63 -23.13
CA ILE A 49 10.05 11.49 -21.79
C ILE A 49 11.15 11.26 -20.74
N PHE A 50 12.04 10.29 -20.95
CA PHE A 50 13.11 9.98 -20.00
C PHE A 50 14.19 11.06 -19.93
N SER A 51 14.33 11.92 -20.95
CA SER A 51 15.22 13.10 -20.87
C SER A 51 14.76 14.11 -19.81
N LYS A 52 13.49 14.07 -19.40
CA LYS A 52 12.91 14.93 -18.35
C LYS A 52 13.02 14.33 -16.95
N VAL A 53 13.52 13.11 -16.83
CA VAL A 53 13.70 12.40 -15.56
C VAL A 53 15.15 12.50 -15.14
N ASN A 54 15.43 12.96 -13.92
CA ASN A 54 16.80 13.04 -13.40
C ASN A 54 17.14 11.82 -12.53
N LEU A 55 18.31 11.24 -12.77
CA LEU A 55 18.88 10.18 -11.94
C LEU A 55 20.17 10.67 -11.29
N ILE A 56 20.39 10.26 -10.04
CA ILE A 56 21.60 10.60 -9.30
C ILE A 56 22.72 9.66 -9.74
N VAL A 57 23.86 10.22 -10.13
CA VAL A 57 25.09 9.48 -10.42
C VAL A 57 25.60 8.86 -9.12
N ALA A 58 25.79 7.55 -9.11
CA ALA A 58 26.35 6.86 -7.95
C ALA A 58 27.81 7.28 -7.76
N ASP A 59 28.17 7.68 -6.54
CA ASP A 59 29.55 8.00 -6.18
C ASP A 59 30.47 6.80 -6.46
N LYS A 60 31.57 7.04 -7.17
CA LYS A 60 32.54 6.00 -7.56
C LYS A 60 33.22 5.38 -6.33
N ASN A 61 33.35 6.15 -5.25
CA ASN A 61 33.88 5.70 -3.96
C ASN A 61 32.84 5.91 -2.86
N PRO A 62 31.83 5.02 -2.73
CA PRO A 62 30.81 5.19 -1.72
C PRO A 62 31.47 5.13 -0.34
N LYS A 63 31.52 6.27 0.37
CA LYS A 63 31.83 6.25 1.80
C LYS A 63 30.93 5.21 2.46
N PRO A 64 31.45 4.30 3.30
CA PRO A 64 30.63 3.30 3.96
C PRO A 64 29.51 4.02 4.69
N SER A 65 28.29 3.96 4.14
CA SER A 65 27.15 4.60 4.75
C SER A 65 27.03 3.99 6.15
N LYS A 66 27.14 4.80 7.21
CA LYS A 66 26.80 4.34 8.56
C LYS A 66 25.47 3.63 8.42
N LYS A 67 25.43 2.30 8.60
CA LYS A 67 24.20 1.51 8.48
C LYS A 67 23.19 2.22 9.36
N ARG A 68 22.23 2.94 8.76
CA ARG A 68 21.15 3.60 9.49
C ARG A 68 20.56 2.49 10.35
N LYS A 69 20.69 2.60 11.68
CA LYS A 69 20.13 1.60 12.61
C LYS A 69 18.71 1.38 12.13
N LYS A 70 18.36 0.16 11.73
CA LYS A 70 16.98 -0.15 11.34
C LYS A 70 16.12 0.25 12.54
N SER A 71 15.29 1.27 12.37
CA SER A 71 14.33 1.63 13.41
C SER A 71 13.52 0.38 13.72
N LYS A 72 13.32 0.11 15.02
CA LYS A 72 12.38 -0.95 15.40
C LYS A 72 11.03 -0.62 14.78
N PRO A 73 10.31 -1.60 14.19
CA PRO A 73 8.94 -1.37 13.75
C PRO A 73 8.13 -0.78 14.91
N LEU A 74 7.23 0.16 14.63
CA LEU A 74 6.32 0.71 15.64
C LEU A 74 5.56 -0.44 16.34
N SER A 75 5.41 -0.35 17.66
CA SER A 75 4.48 -1.22 18.39
C SER A 75 3.06 -1.04 17.87
N TRP A 76 2.23 -2.05 18.09
CA TRP A 76 0.86 -2.09 17.60
C TRP A 76 0.04 -0.90 18.13
N ASP A 77 0.12 -0.56 19.41
CA ASP A 77 -0.53 0.60 20.03
C ASP A 77 -0.21 1.89 19.29
N LYS A 78 1.09 2.14 19.07
CA LYS A 78 1.59 3.33 18.38
C LYS A 78 1.14 3.35 16.92
N TYR A 79 1.19 2.21 16.23
CA TYR A 79 0.74 2.11 14.84
C TYR A 79 -0.76 2.35 14.72
N ARG A 80 -1.57 1.70 15.56
CA ARG A 80 -3.03 1.84 15.63
C ARG A 80 -3.45 3.28 15.85
N ALA A 81 -2.80 3.98 16.79
CA ALA A 81 -3.09 5.37 17.13
C ALA A 81 -2.87 6.38 15.98
N LEU A 82 -2.07 6.04 14.96
CA LEU A 82 -1.89 6.89 13.77
C LEU A 82 -3.14 6.93 12.88
N PHE A 83 -3.96 5.88 12.92
CA PHE A 83 -5.07 5.69 12.00
C PHE A 83 -6.42 5.80 12.69
N ILE A 84 -6.58 5.19 13.86
CA ILE A 84 -7.84 5.18 14.60
C ILE A 84 -7.93 6.45 15.44
N THR A 85 -8.40 7.52 14.82
CA THR A 85 -8.62 8.83 15.45
C THR A 85 -10.04 9.30 15.17
N ASP A 86 -10.61 10.09 16.08
CA ASP A 86 -11.97 10.62 15.92
C ASP A 86 -12.12 11.42 14.63
N LYS A 87 -11.09 12.19 14.27
CA LYS A 87 -11.06 12.94 13.00
C LYS A 87 -11.18 12.00 11.79
N ARG A 88 -10.43 10.89 11.75
CA ARG A 88 -10.49 9.95 10.62
C ARG A 88 -11.84 9.22 10.60
N ILE A 89 -12.36 8.82 11.76
CA ILE A 89 -13.67 8.18 11.87
C ILE A 89 -14.76 9.11 11.34
N ASN A 90 -14.78 10.38 11.76
CA ASN A 90 -15.75 11.38 11.31
C ASN A 90 -15.67 11.61 9.80
N ASN A 91 -14.45 11.80 9.27
CA ASN A 91 -14.24 11.95 7.84
C ASN A 91 -14.69 10.70 7.06
N GLY A 92 -14.54 9.51 7.64
CA GLY A 92 -15.00 8.27 7.04
C GLY A 92 -16.52 8.15 6.99
N VAL A 93 -17.21 8.58 8.04
CA VAL A 93 -18.68 8.66 8.05
C VAL A 93 -19.15 9.64 6.98
N GLN A 94 -18.56 10.85 6.91
CA GLN A 94 -18.89 11.83 5.87
C GLN A 94 -18.65 11.28 4.46
N PHE A 95 -17.48 10.67 4.22
CA PHE A 95 -17.16 10.08 2.93
C PHE A 95 -18.16 8.97 2.56
N TRP A 96 -18.60 8.17 3.53
CA TRP A 96 -19.62 7.14 3.32
C TRP A 96 -20.95 7.78 2.92
N GLU A 97 -21.42 8.79 3.65
CA GLU A 97 -22.66 9.52 3.34
C GLU A 97 -22.63 10.11 1.93
N ASP A 98 -21.55 10.81 1.58
CA ASP A 98 -21.36 11.46 0.29
C ASP A 98 -21.34 10.46 -0.89
N ASN A 99 -20.98 9.20 -0.63
CA ASN A 99 -20.79 8.16 -1.65
C ASN A 99 -21.70 6.95 -1.45
N LEU A 100 -22.79 7.09 -0.68
CA LEU A 100 -23.60 5.96 -0.21
C LEU A 100 -24.15 5.09 -1.35
N SER A 101 -24.63 5.70 -2.43
CA SER A 101 -25.17 4.99 -3.59
C SER A 101 -24.10 4.14 -4.29
N THR A 102 -22.91 4.71 -4.49
CA THR A 102 -21.76 4.03 -5.08
C THR A 102 -21.26 2.89 -4.20
N LEU A 103 -21.13 3.12 -2.90
CA LEU A 103 -20.73 2.11 -1.92
C LEU A 103 -21.70 0.93 -1.88
N LYS A 104 -23.02 1.18 -1.83
CA LYS A 104 -24.05 0.13 -1.92
C LYS A 104 -23.95 -0.68 -3.21
N ARG A 105 -23.69 -0.02 -4.33
CA ARG A 105 -23.52 -0.71 -5.63
C ARG A 105 -22.25 -1.57 -5.65
N ALA A 106 -21.14 -1.08 -5.09
CA ALA A 106 -19.90 -1.84 -4.97
C ALA A 106 -20.08 -3.07 -4.08
N GLU A 107 -20.70 -2.92 -2.91
CA GLU A 107 -21.00 -4.03 -2.01
C GLU A 107 -21.89 -5.07 -2.69
N LYS A 108 -22.96 -4.65 -3.37
CA LYS A 108 -23.85 -5.58 -4.10
C LYS A 108 -23.12 -6.32 -5.22
N LYS A 109 -22.22 -5.65 -5.96
CA LYS A 109 -21.53 -6.23 -7.12
C LYS A 109 -20.39 -7.17 -6.71
N TYR A 110 -19.60 -6.78 -5.72
CA TYR A 110 -18.36 -7.45 -5.35
C TYR A 110 -18.42 -8.20 -4.02
N ASN A 111 -19.55 -8.11 -3.30
CA ASN A 111 -19.76 -8.74 -2.01
C ASN A 111 -18.68 -8.36 -0.96
N VAL A 112 -18.26 -7.09 -1.00
CA VAL A 112 -17.30 -6.50 -0.05
C VAL A 112 -18.02 -5.43 0.77
N PRO A 113 -18.01 -5.52 2.11
CA PRO A 113 -18.71 -4.55 2.95
C PRO A 113 -18.25 -3.12 2.74
N GLN A 114 -19.21 -2.20 2.72
CA GLN A 114 -19.00 -0.77 2.55
C GLN A 114 -17.99 -0.21 3.56
N GLU A 115 -18.08 -0.61 4.84
CA GLU A 115 -17.18 -0.16 5.89
C GLU A 115 -15.71 -0.54 5.63
N ILE A 116 -15.46 -1.66 4.96
CA ILE A 116 -14.09 -2.09 4.62
C ILE A 116 -13.53 -1.20 3.52
N ILE A 117 -14.31 -0.93 2.48
CA ILE A 117 -13.90 -0.05 1.37
C ILE A 117 -13.58 1.35 1.92
N VAL A 118 -14.47 1.89 2.75
CA VAL A 118 -14.28 3.20 3.40
C VAL A 118 -13.05 3.20 4.30
N ALA A 119 -12.82 2.14 5.11
CA ALA A 119 -11.64 2.06 5.97
C ALA A 119 -10.33 2.04 5.18
N ILE A 120 -10.27 1.33 4.05
CA ILE A 120 -9.08 1.30 3.18
C ILE A 120 -8.80 2.69 2.60
N LEU A 121 -9.81 3.38 2.06
CA LEU A 121 -9.67 4.77 1.58
C LEU A 121 -9.20 5.71 2.69
N GLY A 122 -9.71 5.51 3.90
CA GLY A 122 -9.28 6.23 5.09
C GLY A 122 -7.81 6.02 5.40
N ILE A 123 -7.34 4.77 5.39
CA ILE A 123 -5.94 4.41 5.71
C ILE A 123 -4.97 4.90 4.62
N GLU A 124 -5.31 4.67 3.35
CA GLU A 124 -4.41 4.92 2.24
C GLU A 124 -4.20 6.41 1.96
N THR A 125 -5.28 7.19 1.93
CA THR A 125 -5.22 8.58 1.46
C THR A 125 -5.96 9.57 2.32
N ASN A 126 -6.51 9.14 3.47
CA ASN A 126 -7.45 9.97 4.23
C ASN A 126 -8.58 10.47 3.31
N TYR A 127 -9.21 9.53 2.61
CA TYR A 127 -10.36 9.78 1.74
C TYR A 127 -10.02 10.72 0.55
N GLY A 128 -8.82 10.56 -0.02
CA GLY A 128 -8.37 11.32 -1.18
C GLY A 128 -7.61 12.62 -0.89
N ASN A 129 -7.47 13.00 0.37
CA ASN A 129 -6.75 14.22 0.77
C ASN A 129 -5.22 14.09 0.58
N ASN A 130 -4.68 12.87 0.68
CA ASN A 130 -3.24 12.59 0.64
C ASN A 130 -2.91 11.53 -0.41
N LYS A 131 -3.12 11.84 -1.70
CA LYS A 131 -2.83 10.91 -2.83
C LYS A 131 -1.35 10.80 -3.20
N GLY A 132 -0.52 11.65 -2.60
CA GLY A 132 0.92 11.75 -2.88
C GLY A 132 1.25 12.85 -3.88
N THR A 133 2.47 13.36 -3.79
CA THR A 133 2.94 14.54 -4.54
C THR A 133 4.19 14.25 -5.37
N HIS A 134 4.75 13.05 -5.27
CA HIS A 134 5.98 12.68 -5.96
C HIS A 134 5.70 12.39 -7.44
N PRO A 135 6.53 12.88 -8.38
CA PRO A 135 6.42 12.49 -9.79
C PRO A 135 6.62 10.97 -9.91
N THR A 136 5.59 10.25 -10.35
CA THR A 136 5.60 8.77 -10.32
C THR A 136 6.66 8.21 -11.25
N LEU A 137 6.77 8.76 -12.48
CA LEU A 137 7.76 8.29 -13.46
C LEU A 137 9.18 8.39 -12.91
N GLU A 138 9.55 9.55 -12.36
CA GLU A 138 10.89 9.76 -11.77
C GLU A 138 11.11 8.85 -10.57
N THR A 139 10.10 8.71 -9.71
CA THR A 139 10.15 7.84 -8.53
C THR A 139 10.44 6.40 -8.92
N LEU A 140 9.68 5.86 -9.88
CA LEU A 140 9.83 4.50 -10.36
C LEU A 140 11.15 4.31 -11.12
N ALA A 141 11.57 5.27 -11.96
CA ALA A 141 12.86 5.23 -12.66
C ALA A 141 14.02 5.18 -11.66
N ARG A 142 14.02 6.04 -10.65
CA ARG A 142 15.06 6.06 -9.60
C ARG A 142 15.13 4.74 -8.83
N LEU A 143 13.98 4.14 -8.50
CA LEU A 143 13.91 2.86 -7.79
C LEU A 143 14.28 1.66 -8.68
N SER A 144 14.05 1.77 -9.98
CA SER A 144 14.33 0.74 -11.00
C SER A 144 15.79 0.69 -11.40
N PHE A 145 16.41 1.86 -11.57
CA PHE A 145 17.75 2.02 -12.14
C PHE A 145 18.81 2.31 -11.08
N GLY A 146 18.41 2.83 -9.91
CA GLY A 146 19.30 3.06 -8.79
C GLY A 146 19.65 1.82 -7.97
N LYS A 147 20.46 2.01 -6.93
CA LYS A 147 20.88 0.95 -5.99
C LYS A 147 19.76 0.62 -4.99
N HIS A 148 18.71 -0.03 -5.47
CA HIS A 148 17.58 -0.45 -4.64
C HIS A 148 17.45 -1.99 -4.56
N ARG A 149 17.24 -2.52 -3.34
CA ARG A 149 17.05 -3.96 -3.05
C ARG A 149 15.98 -4.62 -3.94
N ARG A 150 14.91 -3.88 -4.24
CA ARG A 150 13.75 -4.33 -5.04
C ARG A 150 13.78 -3.83 -6.48
N LYS A 151 14.94 -3.47 -7.06
CA LYS A 151 15.02 -2.88 -8.40
C LYS A 151 14.23 -3.64 -9.48
N LYS A 152 14.29 -4.99 -9.49
CA LYS A 152 13.55 -5.83 -10.45
C LYS A 152 12.03 -5.70 -10.31
N PHE A 153 11.53 -5.50 -9.09
CA PHE A 153 10.10 -5.25 -8.87
C PHE A 153 9.71 -3.89 -9.44
N TYR A 154 10.49 -2.84 -9.15
CA TYR A 154 10.18 -1.50 -9.65
C TYR A 154 10.35 -1.38 -11.16
N GLN A 155 11.27 -2.12 -11.78
CA GLN A 155 11.37 -2.20 -13.24
C GLN A 155 10.07 -2.72 -13.86
N LYS A 156 9.44 -3.72 -13.25
CA LYS A 156 8.11 -4.18 -13.65
C LYS A 156 7.07 -3.10 -13.42
N GLU A 157 7.03 -2.47 -12.26
CA GLU A 157 6.05 -1.39 -12.00
C GLU A 157 6.23 -0.16 -12.90
N LEU A 158 7.46 0.14 -13.36
CA LEU A 158 7.74 1.19 -14.34
C LEU A 158 7.25 0.82 -15.73
N GLU A 159 7.40 -0.44 -16.13
CA GLU A 159 6.83 -0.99 -17.37
C GLU A 159 5.31 -0.94 -17.34
N GLU A 160 4.69 -1.43 -16.26
CA GLU A 160 3.26 -1.38 -16.02
C GLU A 160 2.75 0.07 -15.94
N PHE A 161 3.53 0.99 -15.39
CA PHE A 161 3.20 2.41 -15.33
C PHE A 161 3.06 3.03 -16.73
N LEU A 162 4.02 2.78 -17.62
CA LEU A 162 3.97 3.32 -18.98
C LEU A 162 2.82 2.71 -19.79
N LEU A 163 2.58 1.40 -19.63
CA LEU A 163 1.44 0.71 -20.24
C LEU A 163 0.12 1.31 -19.79
N MET A 164 -0.08 1.43 -18.47
CA MET A 164 -1.24 2.06 -17.86
C MET A 164 -1.45 3.48 -18.40
N SER A 165 -0.37 4.28 -18.44
CA SER A 165 -0.42 5.66 -18.92
C SER A 165 -0.92 5.74 -20.36
N ARG A 166 -0.41 4.87 -21.23
CA ARG A 166 -0.84 4.78 -22.63
C ARG A 166 -2.29 4.31 -22.77
N GLU A 167 -2.66 3.25 -22.05
CA GLU A 167 -4.01 2.66 -22.08
C GLU A 167 -5.10 3.66 -21.64
N ASN A 168 -4.76 4.56 -20.72
CA ASN A 168 -5.70 5.54 -20.16
C ASN A 168 -5.50 6.96 -20.72
N GLY A 169 -4.64 7.15 -21.73
CA GLY A 169 -4.34 8.47 -22.31
C GLY A 169 -3.78 9.48 -21.32
N LEU A 170 -3.14 9.01 -20.24
CA LEU A 170 -2.58 9.86 -19.19
C LEU A 170 -1.15 10.28 -19.57
N PRO A 171 -0.77 11.56 -19.44
CA PRO A 171 0.62 11.98 -19.66
C PRO A 171 1.54 11.45 -18.54
N PRO A 172 2.55 10.60 -18.83
CA PRO A 172 3.36 9.96 -17.78
C PRO A 172 4.09 10.94 -16.86
N LEU A 173 4.46 12.11 -17.38
CA LEU A 173 5.15 13.17 -16.64
C LEU A 173 4.23 13.96 -15.69
N ALA A 174 2.91 13.91 -15.89
CA ALA A 174 1.94 14.62 -15.06
C ALA A 174 1.47 13.79 -13.85
N ILE A 175 1.63 12.47 -13.90
CA ILE A 175 1.12 11.57 -12.85
C ILE A 175 1.96 11.71 -11.58
N LYS A 176 1.27 11.98 -10.47
CA LYS A 176 1.82 12.02 -9.12
C LYS A 176 1.33 10.85 -8.28
N GLY A 177 2.12 10.48 -7.29
CA GLY A 177 1.82 9.40 -6.38
C GLY A 177 2.66 9.43 -5.12
N SER A 178 2.69 8.30 -4.42
CA SER A 178 3.49 8.12 -3.22
C SER A 178 4.99 8.10 -3.52
N TYR A 179 5.80 8.19 -2.46
CA TYR A 179 7.26 8.06 -2.55
C TYR A 179 7.73 6.70 -3.10
N ALA A 180 6.83 5.73 -3.23
CA ALA A 180 7.06 4.39 -3.77
C ALA A 180 6.32 4.13 -5.09
N GLY A 181 5.63 5.14 -5.65
CA GLY A 181 4.90 5.04 -6.91
C GLY A 181 3.48 4.45 -6.80
N ALA A 182 2.86 4.52 -5.62
CA ALA A 182 1.46 4.16 -5.45
C ALA A 182 0.55 5.32 -5.88
N LEU A 183 -0.61 5.02 -6.47
CA LEU A 183 -1.39 5.94 -7.29
C LEU A 183 -2.78 6.21 -6.70
N GLY A 184 -3.18 7.48 -6.71
CA GLY A 184 -4.58 7.88 -6.53
C GLY A 184 -5.17 7.60 -5.15
N TYR A 185 -6.50 7.64 -5.08
CA TYR A 185 -7.30 7.37 -3.89
C TYR A 185 -6.99 6.00 -3.27
N ALA A 186 -6.79 4.98 -4.12
CA ALA A 186 -6.60 3.60 -3.71
C ALA A 186 -5.13 3.27 -3.36
N GLN A 187 -4.16 4.14 -3.68
CA GLN A 187 -2.73 3.83 -3.56
C GLN A 187 -2.36 2.50 -4.24
N PHE A 188 -2.95 2.23 -5.41
CA PHE A 188 -2.56 1.08 -6.22
C PHE A 188 -1.17 1.30 -6.81
N ILE A 189 -0.34 0.27 -6.78
CA ILE A 189 0.82 0.21 -7.68
C ILE A 189 0.35 0.07 -9.12
N SER A 190 1.19 0.42 -10.08
CA SER A 190 0.82 0.45 -11.51
C SER A 190 0.25 -0.87 -12.01
N SER A 191 0.83 -2.00 -11.61
CA SER A 191 0.28 -3.32 -11.95
C SER A 191 -1.14 -3.50 -11.38
N SER A 192 -1.35 -3.20 -10.09
CA SER A 192 -2.67 -3.27 -9.47
C SER A 192 -3.70 -2.36 -10.18
N TYR A 193 -3.31 -1.18 -10.63
CA TYR A 193 -4.17 -0.32 -11.45
C TYR A 193 -4.63 -1.06 -12.69
N ARG A 194 -3.70 -1.58 -13.49
CA ARG A 194 -4.04 -2.27 -14.74
C ARG A 194 -4.91 -3.51 -14.55
N TYR A 195 -4.69 -4.27 -13.47
CA TYR A 195 -5.41 -5.53 -13.24
C TYR A 195 -6.75 -5.38 -12.51
N TYR A 196 -6.90 -4.37 -11.67
CA TYR A 196 -8.03 -4.28 -10.73
C TYR A 196 -8.82 -2.97 -10.79
N ALA A 197 -8.28 -1.92 -11.42
CA ALA A 197 -9.02 -0.69 -11.54
C ALA A 197 -10.19 -0.84 -12.51
N VAL A 198 -11.33 -0.26 -12.18
CA VAL A 198 -12.57 -0.34 -12.94
C VAL A 198 -13.20 1.03 -13.07
N ASP A 199 -13.76 1.29 -14.25
CA ASP A 199 -14.71 2.36 -14.48
C ASP A 199 -15.97 2.00 -13.68
N PHE A 200 -16.24 2.77 -12.64
CA PHE A 200 -17.33 2.52 -11.73
C PHE A 200 -18.38 3.62 -11.75
N ASP A 201 -18.18 4.77 -12.39
CA ASP A 201 -19.24 5.75 -12.66
C ASP A 201 -19.79 5.70 -14.10
N SER A 202 -19.24 4.81 -14.94
CA SER A 202 -19.65 4.53 -16.32
C SER A 202 -19.40 5.68 -17.29
N ASP A 203 -18.35 6.48 -17.05
CA ASP A 203 -17.91 7.55 -17.95
C ASP A 203 -16.93 7.09 -19.06
N GLN A 204 -16.69 5.77 -19.14
CA GLN A 204 -15.76 5.08 -20.05
C GLN A 204 -14.28 5.31 -19.73
N LYS A 205 -13.97 5.82 -18.54
CA LYS A 205 -12.59 6.02 -18.06
C LYS A 205 -12.41 5.37 -16.71
N VAL A 206 -11.17 5.00 -16.44
CA VAL A 206 -10.74 4.58 -15.11
C VAL A 206 -9.91 5.73 -14.57
N ASP A 207 -10.42 6.48 -13.60
CA ASP A 207 -9.74 7.60 -12.95
C ASP A 207 -9.62 7.42 -11.43
N LEU A 208 -8.56 6.73 -11.01
CA LEU A 208 -8.25 6.61 -9.57
C LEU A 208 -7.70 7.90 -8.94
N PHE A 209 -7.48 8.97 -9.71
CA PHE A 209 -6.91 10.21 -9.21
C PHE A 209 -8.00 11.20 -8.79
N ASN A 210 -9.09 11.27 -9.54
CA ASN A 210 -10.18 12.24 -9.30
C ASN A 210 -11.56 11.62 -9.10
N SER A 211 -11.81 10.37 -9.53
CA SER A 211 -13.09 9.70 -9.29
C SER A 211 -13.06 8.89 -7.99
N ALA A 212 -13.84 9.33 -7.00
CA ALA A 212 -14.09 8.54 -5.80
C ALA A 212 -14.89 7.27 -6.13
N ALA A 213 -15.76 7.32 -7.15
CA ALA A 213 -16.55 6.18 -7.58
C ALA A 213 -15.65 5.06 -8.11
N ASP A 214 -14.71 5.38 -8.99
CA ASP A 214 -13.74 4.41 -9.53
C ASP A 214 -12.85 3.85 -8.43
N ALA A 215 -12.43 4.68 -7.48
CA ALA A 215 -11.65 4.21 -6.34
C ALA A 215 -12.43 3.19 -5.49
N ILE A 216 -13.70 3.47 -5.18
CA ILE A 216 -14.60 2.57 -4.46
C ILE A 216 -14.76 1.24 -5.21
N GLY A 217 -15.10 1.29 -6.50
CA GLY A 217 -15.27 0.11 -7.34
C GLY A 217 -14.00 -0.71 -7.47
N SER A 218 -12.85 -0.05 -7.61
CA SER A 218 -11.55 -0.68 -7.80
C SER A 218 -11.04 -1.37 -6.55
N ILE A 219 -11.23 -0.77 -5.37
CA ILE A 219 -10.92 -1.42 -4.08
C ILE A 219 -11.79 -2.65 -3.88
N ALA A 220 -13.09 -2.54 -4.17
CA ALA A 220 -14.02 -3.66 -4.06
C ALA A 220 -13.66 -4.80 -5.04
N ASN A 221 -13.38 -4.47 -6.31
CA ASN A 221 -12.92 -5.43 -7.31
C ASN A 221 -11.59 -6.08 -6.92
N TYR A 222 -10.64 -5.32 -6.36
CA TYR A 222 -9.38 -5.87 -5.87
C TYR A 222 -9.63 -6.96 -4.82
N PHE A 223 -10.50 -6.70 -3.84
CA PHE A 223 -10.80 -7.70 -2.81
C PHE A 223 -11.56 -8.90 -3.35
N ASP A 224 -12.52 -8.70 -4.25
CA ASP A 224 -13.22 -9.79 -4.95
C ASP A 224 -12.22 -10.70 -5.71
N LYS A 225 -11.32 -10.12 -6.51
CA LYS A 225 -10.27 -10.89 -7.21
C LYS A 225 -9.29 -11.59 -6.28
N HIS A 226 -9.10 -11.08 -5.07
CA HIS A 226 -8.31 -11.72 -4.03
C HIS A 226 -9.12 -12.72 -3.18
N GLN A 227 -10.33 -13.07 -3.63
CA GLN A 227 -11.23 -14.04 -3.01
C GLN A 227 -11.72 -13.58 -1.64
N TRP A 228 -12.16 -12.33 -1.53
CA TRP A 228 -13.00 -11.94 -0.40
C TRP A 228 -14.25 -12.83 -0.38
N HIS A 229 -14.53 -13.47 0.74
CA HIS A 229 -15.66 -14.37 0.91
C HIS A 229 -16.68 -13.71 1.80
N ASP A 230 -17.97 -13.76 1.45
CA ASP A 230 -19.08 -13.49 2.38
C ASP A 230 -18.94 -12.25 3.30
N PHE A 231 -19.81 -12.15 4.29
CA PHE A 231 -19.80 -11.11 5.33
C PHE A 231 -19.42 -11.69 6.70
N GLY A 232 -18.67 -12.80 6.69
CA GLY A 232 -18.23 -13.51 7.87
C GLY A 232 -17.19 -12.74 8.69
N PRO A 233 -16.87 -13.23 9.91
CA PRO A 233 -15.96 -12.56 10.82
C PRO A 233 -14.54 -12.44 10.26
N TYR A 234 -13.83 -11.37 10.61
CA TYR A 234 -12.44 -11.13 10.19
C TYR A 234 -11.43 -11.68 11.20
N THR A 235 -11.68 -11.41 12.48
CA THR A 235 -10.79 -11.78 13.59
C THR A 235 -11.59 -12.09 14.86
N ARG A 236 -10.95 -12.79 15.81
CA ARG A 236 -11.38 -12.89 17.21
C ARG A 236 -10.18 -12.88 18.15
N PRO A 237 -10.27 -12.27 19.33
CA PRO A 237 -9.22 -12.40 20.32
C PRO A 237 -9.09 -13.87 20.74
N ILE A 238 -7.87 -14.33 21.00
CA ILE A 238 -7.64 -15.69 21.49
C ILE A 238 -6.50 -15.70 22.49
N ASN A 239 -6.67 -16.41 23.60
CA ASN A 239 -5.59 -16.66 24.55
C ASN A 239 -4.83 -17.91 24.14
N LEU A 240 -3.51 -17.79 23.99
CA LEU A 240 -2.63 -18.90 23.64
C LEU A 240 -1.69 -19.22 24.81
N SER A 241 -1.49 -20.51 25.07
CA SER A 241 -0.46 -20.94 26.00
C SER A 241 0.95 -20.66 25.46
N SER A 242 1.96 -20.69 26.33
CA SER A 242 3.37 -20.52 25.91
C SER A 242 3.79 -21.48 24.79
N ALA A 243 3.30 -22.72 24.82
CA ALA A 243 3.54 -23.72 23.78
C ALA A 243 2.86 -23.38 22.44
N GLN A 244 1.70 -22.72 22.48
CA GLN A 244 0.90 -22.38 21.30
C GLN A 244 1.37 -21.09 20.61
N ASN A 245 2.08 -20.20 21.31
CA ASN A 245 2.52 -18.90 20.80
C ASN A 245 3.35 -18.97 19.51
N ASN A 246 4.04 -20.09 19.25
CA ASN A 246 4.80 -20.29 18.01
C ASN A 246 3.93 -20.35 16.74
N HIS A 247 2.61 -20.57 16.89
CA HIS A 247 1.65 -20.55 15.80
C HIS A 247 1.18 -19.14 15.42
N ALA A 248 1.25 -18.19 16.36
CA ALA A 248 0.90 -16.79 16.12
C ALA A 248 2.05 -16.04 15.43
N LYS A 249 1.82 -15.56 14.21
CA LYS A 249 2.86 -14.90 13.40
C LYS A 249 2.72 -13.37 13.43
N SER A 250 3.87 -12.67 13.47
CA SER A 250 3.92 -11.21 13.30
C SER A 250 3.84 -10.79 11.83
N SER A 251 4.15 -11.70 10.90
CA SER A 251 3.98 -11.52 9.46
C SER A 251 2.64 -12.10 9.00
N THR A 252 2.23 -11.76 7.78
CA THR A 252 1.06 -12.36 7.10
C THR A 252 1.01 -13.88 7.28
N ASN A 253 -0.15 -14.38 7.71
CA ASN A 253 -0.38 -15.79 7.96
C ASN A 253 -1.66 -16.25 7.25
N LYS A 254 -1.53 -17.12 6.25
CA LYS A 254 -2.67 -17.64 5.48
C LYS A 254 -3.39 -18.75 6.28
N PRO A 255 -4.72 -18.70 6.42
CA PRO A 255 -5.49 -19.78 7.02
C PRO A 255 -5.37 -21.08 6.22
N LYS A 256 -4.72 -22.10 6.81
CA LYS A 256 -4.45 -23.40 6.15
C LYS A 256 -5.14 -24.57 6.82
N LYS A 257 -5.28 -24.54 8.15
CA LYS A 257 -5.84 -25.61 8.96
C LYS A 257 -7.21 -25.18 9.49
N ASN A 258 -8.13 -26.12 9.62
CA ASN A 258 -9.50 -25.83 10.03
C ASN A 258 -9.67 -25.79 11.56
N ALA A 259 -10.82 -25.29 12.03
CA ALA A 259 -11.12 -25.16 13.45
C ALA A 259 -11.05 -26.51 14.18
N LEU A 260 -11.56 -27.59 13.58
CA LEU A 260 -11.49 -28.94 14.16
C LEU A 260 -10.04 -29.38 14.44
N TYR A 261 -9.14 -29.16 13.48
CA TYR A 261 -7.72 -29.47 13.66
C TYR A 261 -7.13 -28.73 14.87
N TRP A 262 -7.45 -27.44 15.03
CA TRP A 262 -6.91 -26.63 16.13
C TRP A 262 -7.51 -27.01 17.48
N ARG A 263 -8.82 -27.32 17.54
CA ARG A 263 -9.46 -27.88 18.74
C ARG A 263 -8.80 -29.19 19.18
N ASN A 264 -8.53 -30.10 18.24
CA ASN A 264 -7.82 -31.36 18.51
C ASN A 264 -6.35 -31.14 18.94
N LYS A 265 -5.78 -29.94 18.69
CA LYS A 265 -4.47 -29.52 19.20
C LYS A 265 -4.55 -28.74 20.52
N GLY A 266 -5.71 -28.70 21.15
CA GLY A 266 -5.94 -28.05 22.45
C GLY A 266 -6.10 -26.53 22.39
N PHE A 267 -6.35 -25.95 21.21
CA PHE A 267 -6.70 -24.54 21.12
C PHE A 267 -8.17 -24.34 21.51
N GLN A 268 -8.43 -23.33 22.35
CA GLN A 268 -9.78 -22.93 22.74
C GLN A 268 -10.41 -22.10 21.62
N ILE A 269 -11.02 -22.78 20.65
CA ILE A 269 -11.71 -22.16 19.52
C ILE A 269 -13.22 -22.19 19.79
N ASP A 270 -13.85 -21.01 19.88
CA ASP A 270 -15.27 -20.82 20.15
C ASP A 270 -16.16 -21.79 19.36
N SER A 271 -17.14 -22.40 20.02
CA SER A 271 -17.95 -23.50 19.47
C SER A 271 -18.80 -23.11 18.25
N ASP A 272 -19.15 -21.83 18.11
CA ASP A 272 -19.91 -21.29 16.99
C ASP A 272 -19.10 -21.24 15.68
N ILE A 273 -17.76 -21.32 15.76
CA ILE A 273 -16.92 -21.44 14.56
C ILE A 273 -17.03 -22.87 14.00
N ASN A 274 -17.59 -22.99 12.80
CA ASN A 274 -17.76 -24.27 12.12
C ASN A 274 -16.42 -25.04 12.01
N ASN A 275 -16.45 -26.35 12.27
CA ASN A 275 -15.30 -27.25 12.21
C ASN A 275 -14.51 -27.19 10.89
N LYS A 276 -15.16 -26.88 9.76
CA LYS A 276 -14.55 -26.78 8.43
C LYS A 276 -13.86 -25.43 8.17
N THR A 277 -14.15 -24.40 8.96
CA THR A 277 -13.59 -23.05 8.77
C THR A 277 -12.08 -23.04 8.94
N LYS A 278 -11.35 -22.56 7.93
CA LYS A 278 -9.89 -22.40 7.99
C LYS A 278 -9.51 -21.18 8.81
N LEU A 279 -8.57 -21.37 9.72
CA LEU A 279 -8.10 -20.36 10.66
C LEU A 279 -6.58 -20.18 10.58
N ALA A 280 -6.13 -18.98 10.93
CA ALA A 280 -4.74 -18.67 11.26
C ALA A 280 -4.68 -17.93 12.60
N PHE A 281 -3.46 -17.74 13.09
CA PHE A 281 -3.19 -16.94 14.28
C PHE A 281 -2.12 -15.91 13.98
N ILE A 282 -2.33 -14.70 14.48
CA ILE A 282 -1.36 -13.62 14.41
C ILE A 282 -1.03 -13.12 15.81
N ARG A 283 0.13 -12.46 15.91
CA ARG A 283 0.48 -11.68 17.08
C ARG A 283 0.81 -10.25 16.70
N LEU A 284 0.31 -9.30 17.48
CA LEU A 284 0.55 -7.88 17.29
C LEU A 284 1.44 -7.39 18.45
N PRO A 285 2.73 -7.12 18.21
CA PRO A 285 3.67 -6.75 19.26
C PRO A 285 3.37 -5.36 19.83
N GLN A 286 3.25 -5.29 21.15
CA GLN A 286 3.20 -4.08 21.95
C GLN A 286 4.59 -3.75 22.52
N ASP A 287 4.70 -2.67 23.30
CA ASP A 287 5.99 -2.27 23.89
C ASP A 287 6.56 -3.36 24.83
N HIS A 288 5.69 -4.05 25.60
CA HIS A 288 6.09 -5.04 26.61
C HIS A 288 5.38 -6.41 26.51
N HIS A 289 4.39 -6.54 25.63
CA HIS A 289 3.63 -7.78 25.45
C HIS A 289 3.19 -7.92 23.98
N PHE A 290 2.32 -8.88 23.66
CA PHE A 290 1.68 -8.94 22.35
C PHE A 290 0.24 -9.40 22.51
N GLU A 291 -0.63 -8.89 21.64
CA GLU A 291 -1.99 -9.44 21.51
C GLU A 291 -1.97 -10.62 20.55
N THR A 292 -2.77 -11.64 20.83
CA THR A 292 -2.98 -12.79 19.94
C THR A 292 -4.39 -12.80 19.40
N TRP A 293 -4.49 -13.00 18.09
CA TRP A 293 -5.75 -12.98 17.37
C TRP A 293 -5.87 -14.22 16.49
N LEU A 294 -7.03 -14.86 16.56
CA LEU A 294 -7.52 -15.81 15.58
C LEU A 294 -8.00 -15.02 14.36
N THR A 295 -7.59 -15.42 13.17
CA THR A 295 -7.92 -14.72 11.92
C THR A 295 -8.55 -15.65 10.90
N PHE A 296 -9.53 -15.11 10.18
CA PHE A 296 -10.26 -15.80 9.12
C PHE A 296 -9.70 -15.45 7.73
N TRP A 297 -10.31 -16.01 6.69
CA TRP A 297 -9.85 -15.81 5.31
C TRP A 297 -9.85 -14.34 4.88
N ASN A 298 -10.92 -13.59 5.16
CA ASN A 298 -11.01 -12.18 4.79
C ASN A 298 -9.94 -11.31 5.44
N PHE A 299 -9.50 -11.63 6.66
CA PHE A 299 -8.34 -10.95 7.25
C PHE A 299 -7.06 -11.20 6.44
N TYR A 300 -6.85 -12.43 5.96
CA TYR A 300 -5.75 -12.70 5.04
C TYR A 300 -5.89 -11.91 3.73
N VAL A 301 -7.11 -11.75 3.21
CA VAL A 301 -7.39 -10.93 2.02
C VAL A 301 -7.01 -9.46 2.26
N LEU A 302 -7.31 -8.88 3.43
CA LEU A 302 -6.85 -7.53 3.80
C LEU A 302 -5.32 -7.40 3.74
N THR A 303 -4.59 -8.44 4.18
CA THR A 303 -3.11 -8.43 4.10
C THR A 303 -2.57 -8.53 2.67
N ARG A 304 -3.41 -8.80 1.66
CA ARG A 304 -2.98 -8.77 0.25
C ARG A 304 -2.81 -7.34 -0.24
N TYR A 305 -3.65 -6.42 0.24
CA TYR A 305 -3.55 -4.99 -0.03
C TYR A 305 -2.24 -4.42 0.51
N ASN A 306 -1.91 -4.76 1.77
CA ASN A 306 -0.62 -4.47 2.38
C ASN A 306 -0.18 -5.64 3.27
N HIS A 307 1.02 -6.19 3.01
CA HIS A 307 1.56 -7.39 3.68
C HIS A 307 2.03 -7.14 5.14
N ASP A 308 1.16 -6.56 5.96
CA ASP A 308 1.38 -6.25 7.38
C ASP A 308 0.10 -6.56 8.19
N ASN A 309 0.23 -7.38 9.23
CA ASN A 309 -0.92 -7.72 10.08
C ASN A 309 -1.46 -6.52 10.86
N ARG A 310 -0.61 -5.53 11.18
CA ARG A 310 -1.04 -4.29 11.85
C ARG A 310 -1.91 -3.47 10.92
N TYR A 311 -1.55 -3.38 9.64
CA TYR A 311 -2.36 -2.73 8.62
C TYR A 311 -3.75 -3.37 8.53
N ALA A 312 -3.80 -4.70 8.37
CA ALA A 312 -5.06 -5.43 8.25
C ALA A 312 -5.93 -5.29 9.51
N MET A 313 -5.33 -5.33 10.70
CA MET A 313 -6.07 -5.10 11.96
C MET A 313 -6.58 -3.65 12.07
N THR A 314 -5.79 -2.66 11.64
CA THR A 314 -6.27 -1.27 11.55
C THR A 314 -7.46 -1.14 10.61
N ALA A 315 -7.45 -1.81 9.46
CA ALA A 315 -8.58 -1.79 8.52
C ALA A 315 -9.85 -2.37 9.17
N VAL A 316 -9.74 -3.52 9.85
CA VAL A 316 -10.85 -4.12 10.61
C VAL A 316 -11.38 -3.14 11.66
N GLN A 317 -10.53 -2.69 12.59
CA GLN A 317 -10.99 -1.87 13.71
C GLN A 317 -11.49 -0.48 13.27
N LEU A 318 -10.89 0.12 12.24
CA LEU A 318 -11.37 1.39 11.69
C LEU A 318 -12.73 1.20 11.01
N SER A 319 -12.92 0.11 10.26
CA SER A 319 -14.21 -0.19 9.62
C SER A 319 -15.34 -0.35 10.65
N GLU A 320 -15.08 -1.07 11.75
CA GLU A 320 -16.04 -1.25 12.83
C GLU A 320 -16.42 0.09 13.49
N LYS A 321 -15.43 0.96 13.76
CA LYS A 321 -15.67 2.27 14.36
C LYS A 321 -16.45 3.21 13.45
N ILE A 322 -16.15 3.21 12.15
CA ILE A 322 -16.88 3.99 11.16
C ILE A 322 -18.33 3.46 11.05
N LYS A 323 -18.52 2.15 10.90
CA LYS A 323 -19.84 1.53 10.81
C LYS A 323 -20.70 1.82 12.03
N GLN A 324 -20.12 1.69 13.24
CA GLN A 324 -20.80 1.98 14.49
C GLN A 324 -21.31 3.42 14.49
N LYS A 325 -20.45 4.39 14.14
CA LYS A 325 -20.83 5.80 14.12
C LYS A 325 -21.83 6.13 13.01
N PHE A 326 -21.65 5.57 11.82
CA PHE A 326 -22.60 5.72 10.72
C PHE A 326 -24.00 5.23 11.13
N THR A 327 -24.09 4.05 11.74
CA THR A 327 -25.39 3.49 12.20
C THR A 327 -26.02 4.36 13.28
N GLN A 328 -25.23 4.94 14.19
CA GLN A 328 -25.74 5.86 15.21
C GLN A 328 -26.32 7.16 14.62
N ASN A 329 -25.78 7.63 13.49
CA ASN A 329 -26.27 8.80 12.78
C ASN A 329 -27.51 8.49 11.92
N HIS A 330 -27.75 7.22 11.59
CA HIS A 330 -28.81 6.75 10.68
C HIS A 330 -29.57 5.55 11.32
N PRO A 331 -30.39 5.80 12.36
CA PRO A 331 -31.04 4.76 13.17
C PRO A 331 -32.14 3.96 12.44
#